data_AF-B3NH20-F1
#
_entry.id   AF-B3NH20-F1
#
_cell.length_a   1.000
_cell.length_b   1.000
_cell.length_c   1.000
_cell.angle_alpha   90.00
_cell.angle_beta   90.00
_cell.angle_gamma   90.00
#
_symmetry.space_group_name_H-M   'P 1'
#
loop_
_entity.id
_entity.type
_entity.pdbx_description
1 polymer ?
#
loop_
_entity_poly.entity_id
_entity_poly.type
_entity_poly.pdbx_seq_one_letter_code
_entity_poly.pdbx_strand_id
1 'polypeptide(L)'
;MDKWLQPEFRNLLENKKFCDCHIEVKKQTFECHKVILASASEFFERMFLSDFNESKSGKFVLNDVQPETFAHFLHYVYTYDTKALQKHATLTMIMELLVCGSSWLVESIVFDCVAIIKMKLPTMLIGDLVRVFQKAHDIEKEDLIICCKNQLHSRYRETMNCCETVFLTSEVFKQYLIITQDCLPEVERFKMMQTYLSVNGLIDNEAVEPTEHVYGDVGQVELPENSNDDDGPKEKERDDSESLDLKMLVSIPRKTMPKLHSREFDMERFRVWDKFLKNAAPAKCRNDSICDQRCRL
;
A
#
# COMPACT_ATOMS: atom_id res chain seq x y z
N MET A 1 -13.47 29.95 -11.21
CA MET A 1 -14.02 30.87 -10.21
C MET A 1 -13.53 32.28 -10.52
N ASP A 2 -14.41 33.28 -10.49
CA ASP A 2 -14.01 34.67 -10.69
C ASP A 2 -12.99 35.10 -9.62
N LYS A 3 -12.02 35.92 -10.01
CA LYS A 3 -10.88 36.30 -9.15
C LYS A 3 -11.29 37.02 -7.86
N TRP A 4 -12.44 37.69 -7.86
CA TRP A 4 -12.94 38.37 -6.67
C TRP A 4 -13.51 37.33 -5.69
N LEU A 5 -14.43 36.47 -6.16
CA LEU A 5 -15.24 35.53 -5.37
C LEU A 5 -14.45 34.54 -4.49
N GLN A 6 -13.25 34.17 -4.92
CA GLN A 6 -12.39 33.21 -4.21
C GLN A 6 -11.99 33.73 -2.81
N PRO A 7 -11.43 34.94 -2.66
CA PRO A 7 -11.23 35.61 -1.38
C PRO A 7 -12.45 35.64 -0.45
N GLU A 8 -13.66 35.93 -0.93
CA GLU A 8 -14.83 35.99 -0.04
C GLU A 8 -15.24 34.61 0.46
N PHE A 9 -15.20 33.57 -0.37
CA PHE A 9 -15.43 32.20 0.10
C PHE A 9 -14.36 31.73 1.07
N ARG A 10 -13.08 32.07 0.83
CA ARG A 10 -12.02 31.81 1.82
C ARG A 10 -12.35 32.47 3.15
N ASN A 11 -12.77 33.74 3.14
CA ASN A 11 -13.16 34.46 4.36
C ASN A 11 -14.33 33.77 5.08
N LEU A 12 -15.33 33.25 4.36
CA LEU A 12 -16.43 32.49 4.97
C LEU A 12 -15.93 31.23 5.68
N LEU A 13 -14.97 30.52 5.10
CA LEU A 13 -14.35 29.34 5.73
C LEU A 13 -13.58 29.70 7.01
N GLU A 14 -12.90 30.85 7.03
CA GLU A 14 -12.07 31.27 8.17
C GLU A 14 -12.88 31.88 9.31
N ASN A 15 -13.85 32.75 9.00
CA ASN A 15 -14.61 33.49 10.01
C ASN A 15 -15.85 32.76 10.54
N LYS A 16 -16.22 31.62 9.94
CA LYS A 16 -17.35 30.75 10.33
C LYS A 16 -18.72 31.43 10.31
N LYS A 17 -18.85 32.58 9.65
CA LYS A 17 -20.13 33.30 9.56
C LYS A 17 -21.09 32.51 8.67
N PHE A 18 -22.32 32.35 9.13
CA PHE A 18 -23.41 31.66 8.43
C PHE A 18 -23.24 30.14 8.28
N CYS A 19 -22.33 29.51 9.04
CA CYS A 19 -22.26 28.05 9.09
C CYS A 19 -23.58 27.45 9.61
N ASP A 20 -24.07 26.45 8.89
CA ASP A 20 -25.36 25.78 9.09
C ASP A 20 -25.21 24.24 9.17
N CYS A 21 -23.96 23.74 9.13
CA CYS A 21 -23.63 22.35 9.42
C CYS A 21 -22.27 22.18 10.12
N HIS A 22 -22.15 21.07 10.83
CA HIS A 22 -20.95 20.64 11.53
C HIS A 22 -20.58 19.25 11.02
N ILE A 23 -19.37 19.10 10.50
CA ILE A 23 -18.85 17.81 10.05
C ILE A 23 -17.80 17.34 11.05
N GLU A 24 -18.09 16.24 11.72
CA GLU A 24 -17.19 15.57 12.66
C GLU A 24 -16.34 14.57 11.88
N VAL A 25 -15.03 14.79 11.90
CA VAL A 25 -14.03 13.87 11.34
C VAL A 25 -13.18 13.38 12.50
N LYS A 26 -13.37 12.12 12.86
CA LYS A 26 -12.72 11.49 14.03
C LYS A 26 -12.95 12.27 15.33
N LYS A 27 -12.01 13.12 15.73
CA LYS A 27 -12.04 13.92 16.97
C LYS A 27 -12.06 15.42 16.73
N GLN A 28 -12.19 15.85 15.47
CA GLN A 28 -12.24 17.26 15.09
C GLN A 28 -13.58 17.59 14.45
N THR A 29 -14.12 18.77 14.77
CA THR A 29 -15.38 19.27 14.23
C THR A 29 -15.11 20.44 13.32
N PHE A 30 -15.72 20.43 12.14
CA PHE A 30 -15.58 21.45 11.11
C PHE A 30 -16.91 22.17 10.88
N GLU A 31 -16.98 23.44 11.26
CA GLU A 31 -18.10 24.33 10.92
C GLU A 31 -18.04 24.71 9.44
N CYS A 32 -19.14 24.42 8.73
CA CYS A 32 -19.24 24.47 7.28
C CYS A 32 -20.60 25.02 6.80
N HIS A 33 -20.71 25.26 5.50
CA HIS A 33 -21.91 25.71 4.82
C HIS A 33 -22.48 24.60 3.93
N LYS A 34 -23.72 24.16 4.20
CA LYS A 34 -24.41 23.10 3.45
C LYS A 34 -24.48 23.47 1.98
N VAL A 35 -24.84 24.71 1.66
CA VAL A 35 -24.98 25.17 0.27
C VAL A 35 -23.67 25.05 -0.51
N ILE A 36 -22.51 25.36 0.09
CA ILE A 36 -21.22 25.30 -0.58
C ILE A 36 -20.83 23.84 -0.84
N LEU A 37 -20.95 22.99 0.18
CA LEU A 37 -20.61 21.57 0.06
C LEU A 37 -21.56 20.82 -0.87
N ALA A 38 -22.87 21.05 -0.78
CA ALA A 38 -23.87 20.48 -1.69
C ALA A 38 -23.66 20.93 -3.13
N SER A 39 -23.32 22.20 -3.36
CA SER A 39 -23.04 22.70 -4.72
C SER A 39 -21.81 22.05 -5.35
N ALA A 40 -20.85 21.61 -4.53
CA ALA A 40 -19.63 20.97 -4.99
C ALA A 40 -19.72 19.44 -5.07
N SER A 41 -20.73 18.83 -4.44
CA SER A 41 -20.79 17.40 -4.21
C SER A 41 -22.22 16.90 -4.05
N GLU A 42 -22.62 16.03 -4.97
CA GLU A 42 -23.91 15.34 -4.91
C GLU A 42 -24.00 14.40 -3.68
N PHE A 43 -22.87 13.88 -3.20
CA PHE A 43 -22.84 13.13 -1.94
C PHE A 43 -23.26 13.99 -0.75
N PHE A 44 -22.67 15.18 -0.60
CA PHE A 44 -23.03 16.09 0.50
C PHE A 44 -24.45 16.62 0.34
N GLU A 45 -24.90 16.91 -0.88
CA GLU A 45 -26.30 17.28 -1.16
C GLU A 45 -27.27 16.21 -0.64
N ARG A 46 -27.11 14.95 -1.08
CA ARG A 46 -27.96 13.84 -0.63
C ARG A 46 -27.89 13.64 0.88
N MET A 47 -26.70 13.75 1.47
CA MET A 47 -26.52 13.62 2.92
C MET A 47 -27.31 14.69 3.67
N PHE A 48 -27.30 15.95 3.21
CA PHE A 48 -27.99 17.07 3.85
C PHE A 48 -29.50 17.08 3.59
N LEU A 49 -29.98 16.52 2.48
CA LEU A 49 -31.41 16.41 2.16
C LEU A 49 -32.06 15.14 2.72
N SER A 50 -31.28 14.25 3.34
CA SER A 50 -31.83 13.03 3.92
C SER A 50 -32.77 13.29 5.11
N ASP A 51 -33.75 12.42 5.32
CA ASP A 51 -34.72 12.50 6.44
C ASP A 51 -34.16 11.98 7.78
N PHE A 52 -32.88 11.63 7.83
CA PHE A 52 -32.23 11.11 9.02
C PHE A 52 -32.00 12.18 10.09
N ASN A 53 -31.75 11.74 11.33
CA ASN A 53 -31.60 12.64 12.48
C ASN A 53 -30.41 13.60 12.34
N GLU A 54 -29.37 13.17 11.64
CA GLU A 54 -28.17 13.93 11.29
C GLU A 54 -28.55 15.22 10.56
N SER A 55 -29.43 15.12 9.55
CA SER A 55 -29.92 16.27 8.79
C SER A 55 -30.64 17.29 9.67
N LYS A 56 -31.49 16.81 10.59
CA LYS A 56 -32.25 17.64 11.55
C LYS A 56 -31.35 18.30 12.59
N SER A 57 -30.30 17.60 13.04
CA SER A 57 -29.35 18.10 14.03
C SER A 57 -28.30 19.05 13.43
N GLY A 58 -28.08 19.00 12.12
CA GLY A 58 -27.02 19.72 11.44
C GLY A 58 -25.61 19.17 11.75
N LYS A 59 -25.51 17.99 12.35
CA LYS A 59 -24.25 17.31 12.69
C LYS A 59 -24.11 16.04 11.86
N PHE A 60 -22.98 15.92 11.18
CA PHE A 60 -22.68 14.81 10.28
C PHE A 60 -21.32 14.22 10.65
N VAL A 61 -21.13 12.91 10.46
CA VAL A 61 -19.89 12.22 10.82
C VAL A 61 -19.26 11.61 9.57
N LEU A 62 -17.97 11.85 9.34
CA LEU A 62 -17.17 11.18 8.32
C LEU A 62 -16.05 10.37 8.98
N ASN A 63 -16.07 9.06 8.75
CA ASN A 63 -15.11 8.14 9.39
C ASN A 63 -13.89 7.81 8.50
N ASP A 64 -14.05 7.90 7.18
CA ASP A 64 -13.10 7.37 6.20
C ASP A 64 -12.08 8.41 5.71
N VAL A 65 -11.84 9.48 6.47
CA VAL A 65 -10.87 10.53 6.12
C VAL A 65 -10.12 11.06 7.35
N GLN A 66 -8.87 11.49 7.15
CA GLN A 66 -8.10 12.18 8.19
C GLN A 66 -8.57 13.64 8.31
N PRO A 67 -8.58 14.22 9.53
CA PRO A 67 -8.94 15.63 9.72
C PRO A 67 -8.11 16.59 8.87
N GLU A 68 -6.81 16.35 8.72
CA GLU A 68 -5.90 17.19 7.94
C GLU A 68 -6.23 17.14 6.44
N THR A 69 -6.57 15.96 5.93
CA THR A 69 -7.01 15.74 4.55
C THR A 69 -8.36 16.41 4.31
N PHE A 70 -9.30 16.29 5.26
CA PHE A 70 -10.59 16.97 5.17
C PHE A 70 -10.47 18.49 5.22
N ALA A 71 -9.54 19.04 6.00
CA ALA A 71 -9.26 20.47 6.01
C ALA A 71 -8.79 20.97 4.63
N HIS A 72 -7.96 20.21 3.93
CA HIS A 72 -7.54 20.52 2.57
C HIS A 72 -8.69 20.38 1.56
N PHE A 73 -9.55 19.38 1.73
CA PHE A 73 -10.78 19.25 0.95
C PHE A 73 -11.68 20.49 1.11
N LEU A 74 -11.91 20.94 2.35
CA LEU A 74 -12.70 22.15 2.61
C LEU A 74 -12.07 23.38 1.97
N HIS A 75 -10.77 23.61 2.18
CA HIS A 75 -10.10 24.75 1.55
C HIS A 75 -10.23 24.69 0.02
N TYR A 76 -10.10 23.50 -0.57
CA TYR A 76 -10.29 23.30 -2.00
C TYR A 76 -11.73 23.62 -2.44
N VAL A 77 -12.75 23.07 -1.79
CA VAL A 77 -14.16 23.28 -2.19
C VAL A 77 -14.57 24.76 -2.11
N TYR A 78 -14.05 25.50 -1.12
CA TYR A 78 -14.37 26.92 -0.98
C TYR A 78 -13.63 27.80 -1.99
N THR A 79 -12.41 27.42 -2.41
CA THR A 79 -11.54 28.33 -3.16
C THR A 79 -11.19 27.86 -4.56
N TYR A 80 -11.35 26.57 -4.86
CA TYR A 80 -10.80 25.88 -6.03
C TYR A 80 -9.31 26.19 -6.27
N ASP A 81 -8.55 26.42 -5.19
CA ASP A 81 -7.13 26.78 -5.26
C ASP A 81 -6.23 25.54 -5.39
N THR A 82 -6.04 25.10 -6.63
CA THR A 82 -5.16 23.97 -6.98
C THR A 82 -3.70 24.21 -6.62
N LYS A 83 -3.25 25.46 -6.61
CA LYS A 83 -1.87 25.81 -6.27
C LYS A 83 -1.61 25.61 -4.79
N ALA A 84 -2.55 26.04 -3.94
CA ALA A 84 -2.49 25.77 -2.51
C ALA A 84 -2.46 24.25 -2.24
N LEU A 85 -3.33 23.50 -2.92
CA LEU A 85 -3.37 22.04 -2.82
C LEU A 85 -2.01 21.41 -3.19
N GLN A 86 -1.42 21.79 -4.32
CA GLN A 86 -0.14 21.27 -4.78
C GLN A 86 1.03 21.62 -3.84
N LYS A 87 1.02 22.82 -3.26
CA LYS A 87 2.11 23.36 -2.44
C LYS A 87 2.09 22.83 -1.00
N HIS A 88 0.90 22.67 -0.42
CA HIS A 88 0.74 22.42 1.02
C HIS A 88 0.37 20.96 1.34
N ALA A 89 -0.20 20.21 0.41
CA ALA A 89 -0.54 18.81 0.64
C ALA A 89 0.63 17.86 0.33
N THR A 90 0.82 16.88 1.20
CA THR A 90 1.75 15.75 0.97
C THR A 90 1.19 14.81 -0.10
N LEU A 91 2.04 13.96 -0.69
CA LEU A 91 1.57 12.97 -1.67
C LEU A 91 0.49 12.04 -1.08
N THR A 92 0.66 11.60 0.16
CA THR A 92 -0.34 10.78 0.87
C THR A 92 -1.69 11.49 0.96
N MET A 93 -1.70 12.78 1.31
CA MET A 93 -2.94 13.56 1.37
C MET A 93 -3.58 13.73 -0.01
N ILE A 94 -2.79 13.94 -1.07
CA ILE A 94 -3.32 13.99 -2.45
C ILE A 94 -3.94 12.65 -2.86
N MET A 95 -3.35 11.51 -2.48
CA MET A 95 -3.91 10.18 -2.74
C MET A 95 -5.19 9.94 -1.93
N GLU A 96 -5.24 10.36 -0.67
CA GLU A 96 -6.46 10.28 0.14
C GLU A 96 -7.58 11.16 -0.45
N LEU A 97 -7.26 12.39 -0.84
CA LEU A 97 -8.21 13.31 -1.50
C LEU A 97 -8.70 12.77 -2.84
N LEU A 98 -7.86 12.06 -3.60
CA LEU A 98 -8.28 11.41 -4.84
C LEU A 98 -9.41 10.39 -4.58
N VAL A 99 -9.21 9.52 -3.58
CA VAL A 99 -10.19 8.49 -3.20
C VAL A 99 -11.45 9.12 -2.59
N CYS A 100 -11.28 10.10 -1.68
CA CYS A 100 -12.40 10.81 -1.07
C CYS A 100 -13.18 11.60 -2.11
N GLY A 101 -12.52 12.27 -3.05
CA GLY A 101 -13.14 13.01 -4.13
C GLY A 101 -13.99 12.12 -5.03
N SER A 102 -13.52 10.91 -5.33
CA SER A 102 -14.32 9.91 -6.05
C SER A 102 -15.52 9.44 -5.20
N SER A 103 -15.30 9.13 -3.93
CA SER A 103 -16.36 8.66 -3.02
C SER A 103 -17.44 9.73 -2.74
N TRP A 104 -17.03 10.99 -2.65
CA TRP A 104 -17.90 12.14 -2.43
C TRP A 104 -18.37 12.78 -3.74
N LEU A 105 -18.12 12.16 -4.89
CA LEU A 105 -18.62 12.62 -6.18
C LEU A 105 -18.23 14.08 -6.50
N VAL A 106 -16.96 14.43 -6.23
CA VAL A 106 -16.37 15.74 -6.52
C VAL A 106 -15.37 15.57 -7.67
N GLU A 107 -15.87 15.61 -8.91
CA GLU A 107 -15.03 15.34 -10.09
C GLU A 107 -13.88 16.35 -10.25
N SER A 108 -14.09 17.60 -9.85
CA SER A 108 -13.09 18.67 -9.94
C SER A 108 -11.83 18.35 -9.13
N ILE A 109 -11.97 17.92 -7.88
CA ILE A 109 -10.82 17.57 -7.04
C ILE A 109 -10.16 16.28 -7.53
N VAL A 110 -10.94 15.31 -8.04
CA VAL A 110 -10.38 14.08 -8.65
C VAL A 110 -9.51 14.44 -9.85
N PHE A 111 -9.99 15.30 -10.74
CA PHE A 111 -9.25 15.77 -11.90
C PHE A 111 -7.93 16.45 -11.48
N ASP A 112 -7.99 17.38 -10.54
CA ASP A 112 -6.81 18.12 -10.08
C ASP A 112 -5.81 17.22 -9.33
N CYS A 113 -6.28 16.30 -8.50
CA CYS A 113 -5.42 15.30 -7.84
C CYS A 113 -4.72 14.41 -8.87
N VAL A 114 -5.43 13.93 -9.90
CA VAL A 114 -4.82 13.15 -11.00
C VAL A 114 -3.76 13.98 -11.73
N ALA A 115 -4.03 15.25 -12.05
CA ALA A 115 -3.07 16.12 -12.70
C ALA A 115 -1.80 16.33 -11.86
N ILE A 116 -1.95 16.59 -10.56
CA ILE A 116 -0.83 16.75 -9.61
C ILE A 116 -0.03 15.45 -9.51
N ILE A 117 -0.71 14.29 -9.40
CA ILE A 117 -0.05 12.99 -9.34
C ILE A 117 0.74 12.74 -10.63
N LYS A 118 0.12 12.91 -11.80
CA LYS A 118 0.79 12.72 -13.10
C LYS A 118 2.03 13.59 -13.27
N MET A 119 1.98 14.83 -12.79
CA MET A 119 3.15 15.71 -12.79
C MET A 119 4.29 15.19 -11.90
N LYS A 120 3.96 14.54 -10.77
CA LYS A 120 4.94 13.99 -9.82
C LYS A 120 5.41 12.57 -10.17
N LEU A 121 4.65 11.82 -10.96
CA LEU A 121 4.96 10.43 -11.34
C LEU A 121 6.42 10.20 -11.79
N PRO A 122 7.05 11.06 -12.62
CA PRO A 122 8.42 10.84 -13.10
C PRO A 122 9.50 10.84 -12.01
N THR A 123 9.22 11.40 -10.83
CA THR A 123 10.19 11.50 -9.73
C THR A 123 9.83 10.62 -8.54
N MET A 124 8.65 10.00 -8.52
CA MET A 124 8.22 9.11 -7.42
C MET A 124 9.13 7.88 -7.29
N LEU A 125 9.31 7.44 -6.05
CA LEU A 125 9.91 6.14 -5.75
C LEU A 125 8.95 5.01 -6.15
N ILE A 126 9.49 3.81 -6.34
CA ILE A 126 8.69 2.65 -6.74
C ILE A 126 7.54 2.36 -5.78
N GLY A 127 7.78 2.48 -4.47
CA GLY A 127 6.76 2.26 -3.45
C GLY A 127 5.57 3.20 -3.59
N ASP A 128 5.83 4.49 -3.85
CA ASP A 128 4.77 5.47 -4.09
C ASP A 128 4.04 5.21 -5.41
N LEU A 129 4.75 4.80 -6.47
CA LEU A 129 4.10 4.38 -7.71
C LEU A 129 3.17 3.18 -7.51
N VAL A 130 3.56 2.20 -6.71
CA VAL A 130 2.73 1.04 -6.37
C VAL A 130 1.50 1.47 -5.56
N ARG A 131 1.65 2.40 -4.61
CA ARG A 131 0.52 2.99 -3.87
C ARG A 131 -0.43 3.77 -4.79
N VAL A 132 0.09 4.58 -5.71
CA VAL A 132 -0.73 5.29 -6.70
C VAL A 132 -1.41 4.30 -7.64
N PHE A 133 -0.73 3.22 -8.05
CA PHE A 133 -1.32 2.17 -8.87
C PHE A 133 -2.53 1.52 -8.17
N GLN A 134 -2.40 1.20 -6.88
CA GLN A 134 -3.54 0.76 -6.05
C GLN A 134 -4.68 1.78 -6.10
N LYS A 135 -4.40 3.06 -5.82
CA LYS A 135 -5.45 4.08 -5.79
C LYS A 135 -6.10 4.31 -7.13
N ALA A 136 -5.35 4.25 -8.22
CA ALA A 136 -5.88 4.36 -9.56
C ALA A 136 -6.86 3.23 -9.91
N HIS A 137 -6.57 2.00 -9.46
CA HIS A 137 -7.49 0.88 -9.58
C HIS A 137 -8.70 1.00 -8.64
N ASP A 138 -8.51 1.44 -7.39
CA ASP A 138 -9.59 1.63 -6.41
C ASP A 138 -10.69 2.58 -6.94
N ILE A 139 -10.31 3.58 -7.73
CA ILE A 139 -11.23 4.57 -8.34
C ILE A 139 -11.46 4.36 -9.84
N GLU A 140 -11.05 3.22 -10.39
CA GLU A 140 -11.22 2.84 -11.80
C GLU A 140 -10.74 3.91 -12.82
N LYS A 141 -9.63 4.60 -12.49
CA LYS A 141 -9.09 5.70 -13.29
C LYS A 141 -8.06 5.22 -14.31
N GLU A 142 -8.55 4.70 -15.44
CA GLU A 142 -7.76 4.04 -16.48
C GLU A 142 -6.56 4.86 -16.98
N ASP A 143 -6.75 6.16 -17.21
CA ASP A 143 -5.68 7.04 -17.67
C ASP A 143 -4.53 7.16 -16.66
N LEU A 144 -4.82 7.06 -15.36
CA LEU A 144 -3.80 7.04 -14.31
C LEU A 144 -3.15 5.66 -14.17
N ILE A 145 -3.91 4.58 -14.31
CA ILE A 145 -3.39 3.20 -14.33
C ILE A 145 -2.34 3.05 -15.42
N ILE A 146 -2.66 3.48 -16.65
CA ILE A 146 -1.75 3.46 -17.80
C ILE A 146 -0.48 4.28 -17.51
N CYS A 147 -0.62 5.48 -16.97
CA CYS A 147 0.54 6.31 -16.60
C CYS A 147 1.43 5.61 -15.55
N CYS A 148 0.85 4.98 -14.53
CA CYS A 148 1.61 4.25 -13.50
C CYS A 148 2.36 3.05 -14.10
N LYS A 149 1.68 2.24 -14.93
CA LYS A 149 2.29 1.12 -15.64
C LYS A 149 3.49 1.58 -16.46
N ASN A 150 3.34 2.64 -17.26
CA ASN A 150 4.42 3.16 -18.10
C ASN A 150 5.63 3.61 -17.28
N GLN A 151 5.41 4.24 -16.12
CA GLN A 151 6.49 4.66 -15.23
C GLN A 151 7.19 3.49 -14.56
N LEU A 152 6.43 2.50 -14.09
CA LEU A 152 6.99 1.26 -13.54
C LEU A 152 7.86 0.54 -14.58
N HIS A 153 7.35 0.37 -15.79
CA HIS A 153 8.06 -0.28 -16.89
C HIS A 153 9.29 0.50 -17.35
N SER A 154 9.20 1.83 -17.43
CA SER A 154 10.29 2.66 -17.94
C SER A 154 11.44 2.83 -16.95
N ARG A 155 11.16 2.83 -15.64
CA ARG A 155 12.15 3.21 -14.62
C ARG A 155 12.56 2.05 -13.71
N TYR A 156 11.67 1.09 -13.50
CA TYR A 156 11.83 0.03 -12.51
C TYR A 156 11.63 -1.36 -13.10
N ARG A 157 11.79 -1.52 -14.42
CA ARG A 157 11.51 -2.75 -15.18
C ARG A 157 11.99 -4.03 -14.47
N GLU A 158 13.23 -4.01 -14.00
CA GLU A 158 13.89 -5.18 -13.41
C GLU A 158 13.78 -5.23 -11.87
N THR A 159 13.19 -4.20 -11.25
CA THR A 159 13.12 -4.00 -9.80
C THR A 159 11.68 -3.83 -9.28
N MET A 160 10.68 -4.28 -10.05
CA MET A 160 9.26 -4.22 -9.69
C MET A 160 8.88 -5.12 -8.48
N ASN A 161 9.74 -6.07 -8.08
CA ASN A 161 9.55 -6.82 -6.86
C ASN A 161 9.95 -5.96 -5.65
N CYS A 162 9.01 -5.17 -5.13
CA CYS A 162 9.23 -4.27 -3.99
C CYS A 162 8.31 -4.57 -2.81
N CYS A 163 8.68 -4.08 -1.62
CA CYS A 163 7.97 -4.38 -0.38
C CYS A 163 6.52 -3.84 -0.39
N GLU A 164 6.22 -2.75 -1.09
CA GLU A 164 4.86 -2.20 -1.16
C GLU A 164 3.84 -3.14 -1.80
N THR A 165 4.28 -4.10 -2.60
CA THR A 165 3.39 -5.05 -3.27
C THR A 165 2.56 -5.88 -2.29
N VAL A 166 3.04 -6.10 -1.06
CA VAL A 166 2.33 -6.87 -0.02
C VAL A 166 1.08 -6.15 0.50
N PHE A 167 0.99 -4.83 0.33
CA PHE A 167 -0.14 -4.02 0.75
C PHE A 167 -1.20 -3.82 -0.34
N LEU A 168 -0.98 -4.37 -1.54
CA LEU A 168 -1.97 -4.32 -2.61
C LEU A 168 -3.18 -5.19 -2.26
N THR A 169 -4.37 -4.74 -2.66
CA THR A 169 -5.56 -5.60 -2.59
C THR A 169 -5.36 -6.81 -3.51
N SER A 170 -6.00 -7.93 -3.20
CA SER A 170 -5.80 -9.17 -3.95
C SER A 170 -6.11 -9.03 -5.45
N GLU A 171 -7.07 -8.19 -5.81
CA GLU A 171 -7.40 -7.90 -7.20
C GLU A 171 -6.31 -7.05 -7.88
N VAL A 172 -5.85 -5.98 -7.22
CA VAL A 172 -4.79 -5.14 -7.78
C VAL A 172 -3.44 -5.86 -7.83
N PHE A 173 -3.15 -6.75 -6.86
CA PHE A 173 -1.96 -7.58 -6.89
C PHE A 173 -1.92 -8.49 -8.12
N LYS A 174 -3.07 -9.07 -8.53
CA LYS A 174 -3.16 -9.83 -9.79
C LYS A 174 -2.85 -8.96 -11.00
N GLN A 175 -3.39 -7.74 -11.05
CA GLN A 175 -3.09 -6.79 -12.13
C GLN A 175 -1.60 -6.42 -12.13
N TYR A 176 -1.00 -6.26 -10.95
CA TYR A 176 0.42 -6.02 -10.79
C TYR A 176 1.26 -7.19 -11.32
N LEU A 177 0.89 -8.44 -11.02
CA LEU A 177 1.55 -9.63 -11.56
C LEU A 177 1.49 -9.70 -13.08
N ILE A 178 0.38 -9.30 -13.70
CA ILE A 178 0.22 -9.25 -15.16
C ILE A 178 1.22 -8.26 -15.76
N ILE A 179 1.33 -7.05 -15.21
CA ILE A 179 2.26 -6.07 -15.78
C ILE A 179 3.73 -6.44 -15.56
N THR A 180 4.05 -7.32 -14.60
CA THR A 180 5.44 -7.78 -14.37
C THR A 180 5.87 -8.92 -15.30
N GLN A 181 4.96 -9.54 -16.06
CA GLN A 181 5.23 -10.80 -16.78
C GLN A 181 6.44 -10.74 -17.72
N ASP A 182 6.58 -9.65 -18.47
CA ASP A 182 7.69 -9.47 -19.43
C ASP A 182 8.85 -8.64 -18.84
N CYS A 183 8.72 -8.23 -17.58
CA CYS A 183 9.64 -7.32 -16.90
C CYS A 183 10.53 -8.05 -15.89
N LEU A 184 9.98 -9.01 -15.16
CA LEU A 184 10.67 -9.77 -14.13
C LEU A 184 10.83 -11.25 -14.51
N PRO A 185 11.97 -11.89 -14.20
CA PRO A 185 12.12 -13.33 -14.29
C PRO A 185 11.07 -14.08 -13.46
N GLU A 186 10.70 -15.28 -13.90
CA GLU A 186 9.70 -16.12 -13.20
C GLU A 186 10.06 -16.37 -11.73
N VAL A 187 11.36 -16.56 -11.43
CA VAL A 187 11.86 -16.74 -10.06
C VAL A 187 11.55 -15.53 -9.18
N GLU A 188 11.72 -14.30 -9.69
CA GLU A 188 11.42 -13.09 -8.92
C GLU A 188 9.92 -12.88 -8.75
N ARG A 189 9.12 -13.20 -9.77
CA ARG A 189 7.66 -13.18 -9.67
C ARG A 189 7.14 -14.19 -8.65
N PHE A 190 7.76 -15.37 -8.59
CA PHE A 190 7.43 -16.40 -7.59
C PHE A 190 7.76 -15.92 -6.17
N LYS A 191 8.95 -15.33 -5.94
CA LYS A 191 9.30 -14.75 -4.63
C LYS A 191 8.35 -13.64 -4.20
N MET A 192 7.99 -12.75 -5.12
CA MET A 192 7.02 -11.68 -4.88
C MET A 192 5.67 -12.25 -4.44
N MET A 193 5.18 -13.26 -5.15
CA MET A 193 3.92 -13.96 -4.82
C MET A 193 4.00 -14.69 -3.47
N GLN A 194 5.07 -15.43 -3.21
CA GLN A 194 5.26 -16.13 -1.93
C GLN A 194 5.29 -15.14 -0.76
N THR A 195 5.95 -14.00 -0.93
CA THR A 195 6.01 -12.93 0.08
C THR A 195 4.63 -12.34 0.34
N TYR A 196 3.87 -12.03 -0.73
CA TYR A 196 2.50 -11.54 -0.63
C TYR A 196 1.60 -12.52 0.15
N LEU A 197 1.65 -13.81 -0.19
CA LEU A 197 0.82 -14.85 0.42
C LEU A 197 1.19 -15.08 1.89
N SER A 198 2.48 -15.07 2.22
CA SER A 198 2.97 -15.21 3.61
C SER A 198 2.49 -14.06 4.50
N VAL A 199 2.60 -12.81 4.03
CA VAL A 199 2.20 -11.63 4.81
C VAL A 199 0.68 -11.51 4.95
N ASN A 200 -0.07 -11.88 3.92
CA ASN A 200 -1.53 -11.81 3.92
C ASN A 200 -2.22 -13.07 4.48
N GLY A 201 -1.46 -14.01 5.08
CA GLY A 201 -1.99 -15.17 5.80
C GLY A 201 -2.65 -16.23 4.92
N LEU A 202 -2.20 -16.36 3.67
CA LEU A 202 -2.70 -17.36 2.71
C LEU A 202 -1.84 -18.63 2.67
N ILE A 203 -0.71 -18.62 3.39
CA ILE A 203 0.15 -19.79 3.62
C ILE A 203 0.49 -19.79 5.11
N ASP A 204 0.04 -20.82 5.83
CA ASP A 204 0.69 -21.19 7.08
C ASP A 204 2.03 -21.80 6.68
N ASN A 205 3.14 -21.18 7.10
CA ASN A 205 4.40 -21.91 7.13
C ASN A 205 4.17 -23.03 8.15
N GLU A 206 3.80 -24.23 7.68
CA GLU A 206 3.92 -25.44 8.47
C GLU A 206 5.34 -25.43 9.03
N ALA A 207 5.42 -25.22 10.34
CA ALA A 207 6.66 -25.33 11.07
C ALA A 207 7.24 -26.69 10.68
N VAL A 208 8.47 -26.69 10.18
CA VAL A 208 9.27 -27.90 10.05
C VAL A 208 9.24 -28.55 11.44
N GLU A 209 8.51 -29.65 11.59
CA GLU A 209 8.58 -30.45 12.80
C GLU A 209 10.04 -30.89 12.95
N PRO A 210 10.66 -30.67 14.12
CA PRO A 210 11.98 -31.21 14.36
C PRO A 210 11.87 -32.73 14.32
N THR A 211 12.45 -33.34 13.29
CA THR A 211 12.58 -34.79 13.17
C THR A 211 13.16 -35.34 14.47
N GLU A 212 12.38 -36.18 15.15
CA GLU A 212 12.79 -36.93 16.33
C GLU A 212 14.09 -37.69 16.02
N HIS A 213 15.19 -37.26 16.64
CA HIS A 213 16.40 -38.08 16.69
C HIS A 213 16.15 -39.24 17.65
N VAL A 214 16.02 -40.42 17.05
CA VAL A 214 15.96 -41.74 17.69
C VAL A 214 17.11 -41.89 18.70
N TYR A 215 16.75 -42.24 19.93
CA TYR A 215 17.67 -42.65 21.00
C TYR A 215 18.51 -43.85 20.55
N GLY A 216 19.83 -43.67 20.55
CA GLY A 216 20.82 -44.74 20.60
C GLY A 216 21.64 -44.58 21.87
N ASP A 217 21.27 -45.35 22.89
CA ASP A 217 21.94 -45.52 24.17
C ASP A 217 23.34 -46.14 23.99
N VAL A 218 24.41 -45.47 24.46
CA VAL A 218 25.57 -46.10 25.13
C VAL A 218 26.28 -45.06 26.01
N GLY A 219 26.28 -45.29 27.33
CA GLY A 219 27.47 -45.19 28.18
C GLY A 219 27.74 -43.87 28.92
N GLN A 220 27.44 -43.87 30.22
CA GLN A 220 27.96 -42.93 31.22
C GLN A 220 29.46 -43.14 31.43
N VAL A 221 30.26 -42.07 31.41
CA VAL A 221 31.46 -41.92 32.26
C VAL A 221 31.56 -40.45 32.71
N GLU A 222 31.83 -40.29 34.00
CA GLU A 222 31.83 -39.07 34.81
C GLU A 222 32.93 -38.05 34.43
N LEU A 223 32.65 -36.78 34.77
CA LEU A 223 33.59 -35.64 34.75
C LEU A 223 34.77 -35.85 35.70
N PRO A 224 35.88 -35.11 35.50
CA PRO A 224 36.15 -34.09 36.51
C PRO A 224 36.55 -32.72 35.93
N GLU A 225 36.27 -31.72 36.76
CA GLU A 225 36.66 -30.32 36.65
C GLU A 225 38.17 -30.13 36.52
N ASN A 226 38.61 -29.12 35.76
CA ASN A 226 39.58 -28.17 36.28
C ASN A 226 39.70 -26.90 35.45
N SER A 227 39.88 -25.82 36.19
CA SER A 227 40.25 -24.47 35.81
C SER A 227 41.57 -24.40 35.03
N ASN A 228 41.73 -23.37 34.20
CA ASN A 228 42.75 -22.32 34.39
C ASN A 228 42.75 -21.34 33.20
N ASP A 229 42.89 -20.07 33.55
CA ASP A 229 43.18 -18.92 32.70
C ASP A 229 44.53 -19.04 31.98
N ASP A 230 44.66 -18.50 30.75
CA ASP A 230 45.86 -17.72 30.35
C ASP A 230 45.65 -16.90 29.05
N ASP A 231 46.46 -15.83 28.94
CA ASP A 231 46.37 -14.63 28.11
C ASP A 231 47.01 -14.69 26.69
N GLY A 232 46.32 -14.10 25.70
CA GLY A 232 46.86 -13.28 24.57
C GLY A 232 47.57 -13.94 23.35
N PRO A 233 47.90 -13.18 22.26
CA PRO A 233 47.15 -12.08 21.60
C PRO A 233 47.09 -12.17 20.03
N LYS A 234 46.11 -11.43 19.46
CA LYS A 234 46.04 -10.76 18.12
C LYS A 234 46.29 -11.54 16.82
N GLU A 235 45.29 -11.50 15.92
CA GLU A 235 45.48 -11.04 14.53
C GLU A 235 44.19 -10.45 13.92
N LYS A 236 44.37 -9.39 13.14
CA LYS A 236 43.36 -8.60 12.39
C LYS A 236 42.92 -9.37 11.14
N GLU A 237 41.66 -9.22 10.70
CA GLU A 237 41.31 -8.48 9.48
C GLU A 237 39.82 -8.61 9.06
N ARG A 238 39.28 -7.44 8.71
CA ARG A 238 38.31 -7.08 7.64
C ARG A 238 36.79 -7.27 7.82
N ASP A 239 36.15 -6.10 7.67
CA ASP A 239 34.75 -5.82 7.36
C ASP A 239 34.19 -6.66 6.20
N ASP A 240 32.91 -6.99 6.29
CA ASP A 240 31.94 -6.61 5.25
C ASP A 240 30.54 -6.46 5.88
N SER A 241 29.94 -5.32 5.59
CA SER A 241 28.70 -4.79 6.13
C SER A 241 27.47 -5.20 5.31
N GLU A 242 26.32 -5.16 5.98
CA GLU A 242 24.95 -5.05 5.44
C GLU A 242 24.22 -6.34 5.04
N SER A 243 23.95 -7.20 6.03
CA SER A 243 22.69 -7.95 6.07
C SER A 243 21.57 -7.07 6.65
N LEU A 244 20.76 -6.44 5.79
CA LEU A 244 19.53 -5.78 6.23
C LEU A 244 18.56 -6.85 6.75
N ASP A 245 18.40 -6.85 8.08
CA ASP A 245 17.71 -7.83 8.91
C ASP A 245 16.25 -8.12 8.48
N LEU A 246 16.02 -9.33 7.97
CA LEU A 246 14.69 -9.97 7.88
C LEU A 246 13.95 -10.00 9.24
N LYS A 247 14.68 -9.84 10.35
CA LYS A 247 14.14 -9.87 11.72
C LYS A 247 13.29 -8.64 12.05
N MET A 248 13.49 -7.51 11.36
CA MET A 248 12.72 -6.29 11.63
C MET A 248 11.28 -6.37 11.11
N LEU A 249 11.04 -7.12 10.01
CA LEU A 249 9.71 -7.31 9.44
C LEU A 249 8.81 -8.27 10.24
N VAL A 250 9.41 -9.16 11.03
CA VAL A 250 8.68 -10.10 11.92
C VAL A 250 8.09 -9.39 13.14
N SER A 251 8.50 -8.14 13.40
CA SER A 251 8.09 -7.37 14.58
C SER A 251 6.90 -6.43 14.35
N ILE A 252 6.27 -6.45 13.18
CA ILE A 252 5.07 -5.64 12.93
C ILE A 252 3.93 -6.21 13.80
N PRO A 253 3.40 -5.46 14.78
CA PRO A 253 2.33 -5.97 15.62
C PRO A 253 1.11 -6.30 14.75
N ARG A 254 0.58 -7.51 14.92
CA ARG A 254 -0.68 -7.99 14.34
C ARG A 254 -1.83 -7.05 14.75
N LYS A 255 -1.95 -5.90 14.08
CA LYS A 255 -3.16 -5.10 14.14
C LYS A 255 -4.16 -5.80 13.24
N THR A 256 -5.11 -6.47 13.87
CA THR A 256 -6.34 -6.97 13.23
C THR A 256 -6.90 -5.88 12.33
N MET A 257 -6.84 -6.09 11.01
CA MET A 257 -7.52 -5.21 10.07
C MET A 257 -9.04 -5.42 10.23
N PRO A 258 -9.85 -4.35 10.20
CA PRO A 258 -11.30 -4.45 10.10
C PRO A 258 -11.67 -5.25 8.86
N LYS A 259 -12.65 -6.16 8.98
CA LYS A 259 -13.19 -6.96 7.87
C LYS A 259 -13.63 -6.04 6.73
N LEU A 260 -12.79 -5.88 5.69
CA LEU A 260 -13.17 -5.16 4.48
C LEU A 260 -14.00 -6.09 3.61
N HIS A 261 -15.33 -5.87 3.65
CA HIS A 261 -16.33 -6.24 2.65
C HIS A 261 -16.23 -7.65 2.03
N SER A 262 -16.91 -8.59 2.68
CA SER A 262 -17.90 -9.52 2.12
C SER A 262 -17.78 -9.93 0.64
N ARG A 263 -16.66 -10.53 0.23
CA ARG A 263 -16.65 -11.56 -0.82
C ARG A 263 -15.59 -12.60 -0.44
N GLU A 264 -16.04 -13.83 -0.19
CA GLU A 264 -15.14 -14.97 0.02
C GLU A 264 -14.18 -15.08 -1.17
N PHE A 265 -12.89 -15.22 -0.85
CA PHE A 265 -11.86 -15.43 -1.85
C PHE A 265 -12.05 -16.83 -2.46
N ASP A 266 -12.39 -16.87 -3.74
CA ASP A 266 -12.62 -18.11 -4.49
C ASP A 266 -11.30 -18.90 -4.68
N MET A 267 -11.08 -19.86 -3.78
CA MET A 267 -9.97 -20.82 -3.82
C MET A 267 -9.98 -21.70 -5.07
N GLU A 268 -11.12 -21.86 -5.75
CA GLU A 268 -11.26 -22.68 -6.95
C GLU A 268 -10.56 -22.03 -8.14
N ARG A 269 -10.67 -20.70 -8.25
CA ARG A 269 -9.95 -19.89 -9.25
C ARG A 269 -8.43 -19.90 -9.01
N PHE A 270 -8.00 -20.08 -7.75
CA PHE A 270 -6.60 -20.23 -7.37
C PHE A 270 -6.04 -21.63 -7.70
N ARG A 271 -6.84 -22.71 -7.58
CA ARG A 271 -6.42 -24.07 -8.02
C ARG A 271 -6.10 -24.14 -9.51
N VAL A 272 -6.80 -23.37 -10.33
CA VAL A 272 -6.49 -23.24 -11.76
C VAL A 272 -5.09 -22.62 -11.97
N TRP A 273 -4.73 -21.66 -11.12
CA TRP A 273 -3.42 -21.00 -11.12
C TRP A 273 -2.31 -21.87 -10.51
N ASP A 274 -2.58 -22.61 -9.43
CA ASP A 274 -1.66 -23.61 -8.87
C ASP A 274 -1.33 -24.70 -9.91
N LYS A 275 -2.32 -25.11 -10.71
CA LYS A 275 -2.11 -26.02 -11.85
C LYS A 275 -1.27 -25.39 -12.96
N PHE A 276 -1.40 -24.09 -13.18
CA PHE A 276 -0.58 -23.33 -14.15
C PHE A 276 0.87 -23.17 -13.65
N LEU A 277 1.07 -22.87 -12.37
CA LEU A 277 2.37 -22.74 -11.71
C LEU A 277 3.13 -24.07 -11.64
N LYS A 278 2.43 -25.18 -11.38
CA LYS A 278 3.00 -26.54 -11.44
C LYS A 278 3.44 -26.95 -12.84
N ASN A 279 2.82 -26.38 -13.87
CA ASN A 279 3.17 -26.64 -15.27
C ASN A 279 4.23 -25.67 -15.83
N ALA A 280 4.42 -24.51 -15.19
CA ALA A 280 5.41 -23.51 -15.56
C ALA A 280 6.76 -23.70 -14.83
N ALA A 281 6.76 -24.42 -13.70
CA ALA A 281 7.99 -24.80 -13.02
C ALA A 281 8.95 -25.52 -14.00
N PRO A 282 10.22 -25.08 -14.14
CA PRO A 282 11.17 -25.73 -15.02
C PRO A 282 11.30 -27.20 -14.60
N ALA A 283 11.24 -28.09 -15.59
CA ALA A 283 11.39 -29.52 -15.38
C ALA A 283 12.63 -29.78 -14.53
N LYS A 284 12.45 -30.44 -13.37
CA LYS A 284 13.56 -30.89 -12.52
C LYS A 284 14.60 -31.56 -13.41
N CYS A 285 15.80 -30.98 -13.52
CA CYS A 285 16.96 -31.69 -14.05
C CYS A 285 17.09 -33.00 -13.29
N ARG A 286 16.82 -34.12 -13.97
CA ARG A 286 17.16 -35.44 -13.45
C ARG A 286 18.67 -35.54 -13.50
N ASN A 287 19.25 -35.92 -12.36
CA ASN A 287 20.62 -36.36 -12.27
C ASN A 287 20.87 -37.44 -13.32
N ASP A 288 21.71 -37.14 -14.31
CA ASP A 288 22.53 -38.13 -14.98
C ASP A 288 23.98 -37.67 -14.82
N SER A 289 24.70 -38.43 -14.01
CA SER A 289 26.16 -38.50 -14.03
C SER A 289 26.64 -38.80 -15.45
N ILE A 290 27.56 -37.98 -16.00
CA ILE A 290 28.71 -38.37 -16.85
C ILE A 290 29.39 -37.11 -17.44
N CYS A 291 30.73 -37.13 -17.42
CA CYS A 291 31.73 -36.26 -18.08
C CYS A 291 31.89 -34.81 -17.58
N ASP A 292 32.98 -34.44 -16.89
CA ASP A 292 34.40 -34.42 -17.25
C ASP A 292 34.84 -33.11 -17.96
N GLN A 293 35.82 -32.47 -17.30
CA GLN A 293 36.77 -31.40 -17.68
C GLN A 293 36.45 -30.34 -18.77
N ARG A 294 36.76 -29.08 -18.35
CA ARG A 294 36.97 -27.80 -19.09
C ARG A 294 35.79 -26.83 -18.87
N CYS A 295 35.99 -25.64 -18.31
CA CYS A 295 36.94 -24.62 -18.73
C CYS A 295 37.49 -23.81 -17.54
N ARG A 296 38.81 -23.69 -17.50
CA ARG A 296 39.48 -22.47 -17.05
C ARG A 296 39.48 -21.49 -18.24
N LEU A 297 39.01 -20.27 -17.98
CA LEU A 297 39.42 -18.94 -18.48
C LEU A 297 38.22 -18.00 -18.41
#